data_AF-A0A954TGF4-F1
#
_entry.id   AF-A0A954TGF4-F1
#
_cell.length_a   1.000
_cell.length_b   1.000
_cell.length_c   1.000
_cell.angle_alpha   90.00
_cell.angle_beta   90.00
_cell.angle_gamma   90.00
#
_symmetry.space_group_name_H-M   'P 1'
#
loop_
_entity.id
_entity.type
_entity.pdbx_description
1 polymer ?
#
loop_
_entity_poly.entity_id
_entity_poly.type
_entity_poly.pdbx_seq_one_letter_code
_entity_poly.pdbx_strand_id
1 'polypeptide(L)'
;MDFVAIDFETANGNPNSACQLAAVVVCDSEIVDEHCWLIRPPSGYFSARNVEIHGIRARDVVTAPTMAEVWQTLHGIIDGQILVAHNARFDLGVLIHSLAAYDIACPFLEFTCTRLLARRAWPGRFKYGLKPLGDWLGIEFKHHDALEDARCCANIALRVARTSDCHAMETLEGRLNVSRGYYRNGAIKSPRARGRSVRSQESSGASMQTDRWGFPTSAAKRARKINLPNVLAASDQEKPLEGKHIVMLGPLGGMDIDETLQLLQSLGATCSTTITSEADYVVACGRTLESAAGMIASQLAPADIPATNRPAGIRVLSERQFRALLPAGRDALSW
;
A
#
# COMPACT_ATOMS: atom_id res chain seq x y z
N MET A 1 4.77 -0.78 17.45
CA MET A 1 4.93 -0.07 16.17
C MET A 1 4.76 -1.09 15.07
N ASP A 2 3.87 -0.80 14.13
CA ASP A 2 3.44 -1.76 13.12
C ASP A 2 3.74 -1.22 11.73
N PHE A 3 4.41 -2.02 10.90
CA PHE A 3 4.77 -1.68 9.51
C PHE A 3 5.31 -2.92 8.79
N VAL A 4 5.47 -2.80 7.46
CA VAL A 4 6.19 -3.80 6.67
C VAL A 4 7.42 -3.15 6.04
N ALA A 5 8.61 -3.64 6.37
CA ALA A 5 9.82 -3.22 5.69
C ALA A 5 10.02 -4.00 4.39
N ILE A 6 10.31 -3.29 3.30
CA ILE A 6 10.55 -3.91 2.00
C ILE A 6 11.87 -3.46 1.41
N ASP A 7 12.47 -4.33 0.61
CA ASP A 7 13.67 -4.06 -0.16
C ASP A 7 13.67 -4.89 -1.46
N PHE A 8 14.18 -4.31 -2.54
CA PHE A 8 14.26 -4.96 -3.85
C PHE A 8 15.69 -4.98 -4.38
N GLU A 9 16.06 -6.12 -4.97
CA GLU A 9 17.16 -6.18 -5.94
C GLU A 9 16.60 -6.16 -7.36
N THR A 10 17.30 -5.46 -8.27
CA THR A 10 16.90 -5.37 -9.68
C THR A 10 17.95 -6.00 -10.59
N ALA A 11 17.52 -6.71 -11.62
CA ALA A 11 18.40 -7.33 -12.60
C ALA A 11 19.16 -6.30 -13.45
N ASN A 12 18.58 -5.12 -13.66
CA ASN A 12 19.19 -4.04 -14.43
C ASN A 12 18.62 -2.66 -14.02
N GLY A 13 18.89 -1.63 -14.81
CA GLY A 13 18.44 -0.25 -14.54
C GLY A 13 16.96 0.01 -14.80
N ASN A 14 16.22 -0.94 -15.37
CA ASN A 14 14.78 -0.84 -15.57
C ASN A 14 14.06 -1.16 -14.25
N PRO A 15 13.11 -0.32 -13.80
CA PRO A 15 12.39 -0.53 -12.53
C PRO A 15 11.50 -1.77 -12.53
N ASN A 16 11.12 -2.30 -13.71
CA ASN A 16 10.32 -3.53 -13.80
C ASN A 16 11.17 -4.80 -13.77
N SER A 17 12.47 -4.66 -13.49
CA SER A 17 13.43 -5.75 -13.52
C SER A 17 13.71 -6.37 -12.16
N ALA A 18 12.79 -6.23 -11.20
CA ALA A 18 12.89 -6.89 -9.89
C ALA A 18 13.33 -8.36 -10.04
N CYS A 19 14.38 -8.75 -9.35
CA CYS A 19 14.92 -10.11 -9.34
C CYS A 19 14.97 -10.73 -7.94
N GLN A 20 14.86 -9.91 -6.90
CA GLN A 20 14.59 -10.34 -5.53
C GLN A 20 13.69 -9.31 -4.85
N LEU A 21 12.83 -9.77 -3.95
CA LEU A 21 12.02 -8.94 -3.06
C LEU A 21 11.99 -9.57 -1.68
N ALA A 22 12.12 -8.76 -0.64
CA ALA A 22 11.79 -9.18 0.71
C ALA A 22 10.74 -8.27 1.36
N ALA A 23 9.96 -8.86 2.27
CA ALA A 23 9.01 -8.17 3.13
C ALA A 23 9.19 -8.67 4.57
N VAL A 24 9.49 -7.77 5.49
CA VAL A 24 9.69 -8.03 6.92
C VAL A 24 8.55 -7.37 7.68
N VAL A 25 7.69 -8.18 8.30
CA VAL A 25 6.50 -7.74 9.03
C VAL A 25 6.89 -7.42 10.46
N VAL A 26 6.56 -6.21 10.89
CA VAL A 26 6.76 -5.75 12.26
C VAL A 26 5.41 -5.48 12.89
N CYS A 27 5.16 -6.11 14.04
CA CYS A 27 3.98 -5.89 14.88
C CYS A 27 4.45 -5.66 16.32
N ASP A 28 3.84 -4.71 17.02
CA ASP A 28 4.18 -4.37 18.40
C ASP A 28 5.67 -4.06 18.62
N SER A 29 6.34 -3.55 17.58
CA SER A 29 7.77 -3.22 17.57
C SER A 29 8.71 -4.43 17.54
N GLU A 30 8.19 -5.62 17.23
CA GLU A 30 8.93 -6.86 17.04
C GLU A 30 8.77 -7.36 15.61
N ILE A 31 9.80 -7.99 15.05
CA ILE A 31 9.70 -8.68 13.76
C ILE A 31 8.94 -9.98 14.01
N VAL A 32 7.79 -10.15 13.36
CA VAL A 32 6.89 -11.30 13.57
C VAL A 32 6.82 -12.24 12.38
N ASP A 33 7.15 -11.77 11.18
CA ASP A 33 7.18 -12.60 9.97
C ASP A 33 8.13 -12.02 8.93
N GLU A 34 8.62 -12.88 8.04
CA GLU A 34 9.61 -12.56 7.02
C GLU A 34 9.38 -13.37 5.76
N HIS A 35 9.32 -12.67 4.63
CA HIS A 35 9.14 -13.28 3.33
C HIS A 35 10.22 -12.82 2.38
N CYS A 36 10.70 -13.72 1.54
CA CYS A 36 11.68 -13.44 0.51
C CYS A 36 11.36 -14.25 -0.74
N TRP A 37 11.42 -13.59 -1.90
CA TRP A 37 11.18 -14.21 -3.20
C TRP A 37 12.31 -13.85 -4.15
N LEU A 38 12.80 -14.84 -4.89
CA LEU A 38 13.40 -14.59 -6.19
C LEU A 38 12.29 -14.28 -7.19
N ILE A 39 12.54 -13.36 -8.12
CA ILE A 39 11.59 -12.91 -9.12
C ILE A 39 12.19 -13.09 -10.51
N ARG A 40 11.39 -13.62 -11.44
CA ARG A 40 11.74 -13.67 -12.86
C ARG A 40 11.27 -12.38 -13.55
N PRO A 41 12.18 -11.44 -13.92
CA PRO A 41 11.79 -10.20 -14.57
C PRO A 41 11.41 -10.42 -16.04
N PRO A 42 10.50 -9.62 -16.63
CA PRO A 42 10.00 -9.82 -17.99
C PRO A 42 11.08 -9.83 -19.08
N SER A 43 12.11 -8.99 -18.94
CA SER A 43 13.13 -8.82 -19.98
C SER A 43 14.15 -9.97 -20.07
N GLY A 44 14.30 -10.77 -19.00
CA GLY A 44 15.37 -11.76 -18.87
C GLY A 44 16.81 -11.21 -18.86
N TYR A 45 17.00 -9.90 -19.04
CA TYR A 45 18.31 -9.26 -19.12
C TYR A 45 18.86 -8.91 -17.73
N PHE A 46 20.10 -9.32 -17.45
CA PHE A 46 20.82 -9.01 -16.23
C PHE A 46 22.09 -8.20 -16.57
N SER A 47 22.21 -7.01 -15.99
CA SER A 47 23.38 -6.17 -16.18
C SER A 47 24.54 -6.68 -15.32
N ALA A 48 25.77 -6.63 -15.85
CA ALA A 48 26.96 -7.07 -15.10
C ALA A 48 27.13 -6.31 -13.78
N ARG A 49 26.81 -5.01 -13.75
CA ARG A 49 26.90 -4.17 -12.55
C ARG A 49 25.94 -4.65 -11.46
N ASN A 50 24.69 -4.95 -11.80
CA ASN A 50 23.70 -5.42 -10.82
C ASN A 50 24.10 -6.80 -10.27
N VAL A 51 24.49 -7.71 -11.17
CA VAL A 51 24.97 -9.05 -10.78
C VAL A 51 26.20 -8.97 -9.87
N GLU A 52 27.12 -8.04 -10.09
CA GLU A 52 28.29 -7.84 -9.22
C GLU A 52 27.91 -7.40 -7.80
N ILE A 53 26.81 -6.63 -7.67
CA ILE A 53 26.31 -6.11 -6.39
C ILE A 53 25.66 -7.21 -5.54
N HIS A 54 24.65 -7.91 -6.08
CA HIS A 54 23.83 -8.86 -5.32
C HIS A 54 24.10 -10.35 -5.63
N GLY A 55 24.88 -10.64 -6.68
CA GLY A 55 25.26 -12.01 -7.06
C GLY A 55 24.23 -12.81 -7.88
N ILE A 56 22.95 -12.46 -7.81
CA ILE A 56 21.85 -13.09 -8.58
C ILE A 56 22.05 -12.96 -10.09
N ARG A 57 21.94 -14.07 -10.81
CA ARG A 57 22.07 -14.19 -12.27
C ARG A 57 20.76 -14.65 -12.90
N ALA A 58 20.63 -14.45 -14.21
CA ALA A 58 19.44 -14.89 -14.97
C ALA A 58 19.09 -16.38 -14.77
N ARG A 59 20.10 -17.25 -14.64
CA ARG A 59 19.91 -18.69 -14.41
C ARG A 59 19.30 -19.01 -13.03
N ASP A 60 19.51 -18.15 -12.04
CA ASP A 60 19.04 -18.38 -10.67
C ASP A 60 17.53 -18.08 -10.56
N VAL A 61 16.98 -17.28 -11.48
CA VAL A 61 15.57 -16.88 -11.49
C VAL A 61 14.76 -17.52 -12.62
N VAL A 62 15.34 -18.44 -13.40
CA VAL A 62 14.69 -18.99 -14.60
C VAL A 62 13.38 -19.73 -14.27
N THR A 63 13.34 -20.42 -13.13
CA THR A 63 12.16 -21.10 -12.58
C THR A 63 11.48 -20.33 -11.46
N ALA A 64 11.93 -19.11 -11.15
CA ALA A 64 11.34 -18.28 -10.10
C ALA A 64 9.98 -17.73 -10.55
N PRO A 65 9.09 -17.39 -9.61
CA PRO A 65 7.83 -16.74 -9.93
C PRO A 65 8.05 -15.36 -10.57
N THR A 66 7.08 -14.94 -11.38
CA THR A 66 6.94 -13.58 -11.87
C THR A 66 6.47 -12.64 -10.77
N MET A 67 6.59 -11.32 -11.00
CA MET A 67 6.04 -10.34 -10.05
C MET A 67 4.52 -10.52 -9.88
N ALA A 68 3.79 -10.90 -10.93
CA ALA A 68 2.35 -11.15 -10.86
C ALA A 68 2.00 -12.29 -9.90
N GLU A 69 2.77 -13.38 -9.91
CA GLU A 69 2.60 -14.51 -9.00
C GLU A 69 3.01 -14.14 -7.56
N VAL A 70 4.12 -13.44 -7.38
CA VAL A 70 4.53 -12.95 -6.04
C VAL A 70 3.49 -11.99 -5.46
N TRP A 71 2.89 -11.14 -6.29
CA TRP A 71 1.89 -10.17 -5.88
C TRP A 71 0.65 -10.80 -5.24
N GLN A 72 0.25 -12.01 -5.67
CA GLN A 72 -0.87 -12.76 -5.08
C GLN A 72 -0.73 -12.93 -3.56
N THR A 73 0.50 -13.11 -3.09
CA THR A 73 0.80 -13.25 -1.65
C THR A 73 1.18 -11.92 -1.03
N LEU A 74 2.07 -11.15 -1.70
CA LEU A 74 2.59 -9.89 -1.16
C LEU A 74 1.48 -8.88 -0.86
N HIS A 75 0.45 -8.80 -1.71
CA HIS A 75 -0.64 -7.84 -1.53
C HIS A 75 -1.32 -8.01 -0.16
N GLY A 76 -1.61 -9.24 0.26
CA GLY A 76 -2.23 -9.51 1.57
C GLY A 76 -1.33 -9.14 2.75
N ILE A 77 -0.01 -9.16 2.57
CA ILE A 77 0.98 -8.79 3.60
C ILE A 77 1.05 -7.27 3.75
N ILE A 78 1.03 -6.52 2.64
CA ILE A 78 1.26 -5.07 2.65
C ILE A 78 -0.01 -4.22 2.68
N ASP A 79 -1.18 -4.81 2.37
CA ASP A 79 -2.44 -4.06 2.29
C ASP A 79 -2.81 -3.44 3.64
N GLY A 80 -3.10 -2.13 3.60
CA GLY A 80 -3.38 -1.32 4.78
C GLY A 80 -2.18 -1.11 5.72
N GLN A 81 -0.99 -1.60 5.38
CA GLN A 81 0.24 -1.41 6.16
C GLN A 81 1.01 -0.17 5.71
N ILE A 82 1.81 0.37 6.63
CA ILE A 82 2.79 1.39 6.28
C ILE A 82 4.02 0.67 5.74
N LEU A 83 4.40 0.96 4.51
CA LEU A 83 5.64 0.45 3.93
C LEU A 83 6.85 1.25 4.43
N VAL A 84 7.91 0.55 4.78
CA VAL A 84 9.17 1.14 5.25
C VAL A 84 10.30 0.65 4.35
N ALA A 85 11.01 1.55 3.70
CA ALA A 85 12.15 1.16 2.86
C ALA A 85 13.32 2.13 3.05
N HIS A 86 14.54 1.66 2.75
CA HIS A 86 15.73 2.50 2.83
C HIS A 86 15.99 3.14 1.47
N ASN A 87 15.86 4.47 1.39
CA ASN A 87 15.74 5.16 0.10
C ASN A 87 14.44 4.81 -0.65
N ALA A 88 13.34 4.68 0.10
CA ALA A 88 12.02 4.16 -0.31
C ALA A 88 11.46 4.58 -1.68
N ARG A 89 11.86 5.73 -2.24
CA ARG A 89 11.42 6.13 -3.59
C ARG A 89 11.88 5.12 -4.66
N PHE A 90 13.01 4.47 -4.44
CA PHE A 90 13.52 3.41 -5.31
C PHE A 90 12.62 2.18 -5.26
N ASP A 91 12.46 1.58 -4.07
CA ASP A 91 11.71 0.34 -3.85
C ASP A 91 10.24 0.46 -4.26
N LEU A 92 9.59 1.57 -3.90
CA LEU A 92 8.23 1.83 -4.33
C LEU A 92 8.15 2.01 -5.85
N GLY A 93 9.18 2.61 -6.46
CA GLY A 93 9.29 2.70 -7.91
C GLY A 93 9.37 1.32 -8.57
N VAL A 94 10.21 0.43 -8.04
CA VAL A 94 10.37 -0.95 -8.51
C VAL A 94 9.05 -1.71 -8.40
N LEU A 95 8.39 -1.66 -7.24
CA LEU A 95 7.10 -2.30 -7.02
C LEU A 95 6.07 -1.84 -8.06
N ILE A 96 5.85 -0.53 -8.17
CA ILE A 96 4.82 0.04 -9.07
C ILE A 96 5.06 -0.35 -10.53
N HIS A 97 6.31 -0.29 -11.01
CA HIS A 97 6.62 -0.61 -12.41
C HIS A 97 6.63 -2.10 -12.69
N SER A 98 7.03 -2.91 -11.70
CA SER A 98 6.97 -4.36 -11.81
C SER A 98 5.51 -4.82 -11.89
N LEU A 99 4.57 -4.23 -11.14
CA LEU A 99 3.13 -4.49 -11.28
C LEU A 99 2.58 -4.01 -12.63
N ALA A 100 2.95 -2.80 -13.04
CA ALA A 100 2.49 -2.24 -14.32
C ALA A 100 2.96 -3.04 -15.54
N ALA A 101 4.09 -3.76 -15.45
CA ALA A 101 4.56 -4.63 -16.52
C ALA A 101 3.66 -5.85 -16.78
N TYR A 102 2.79 -6.19 -15.83
CA TYR A 102 1.79 -7.25 -15.93
C TYR A 102 0.36 -6.70 -15.93
N ASP A 103 0.18 -5.40 -16.21
CA ASP A 103 -1.11 -4.71 -16.19
C ASP A 103 -1.87 -4.83 -14.84
N ILE A 104 -1.13 -5.02 -13.74
CA ILE A 104 -1.70 -5.08 -12.39
C ILE A 104 -1.81 -3.67 -11.82
N ALA A 105 -3.00 -3.31 -11.34
CA ALA A 105 -3.23 -2.06 -10.65
C ALA A 105 -2.50 -2.04 -9.30
N CYS A 106 -1.72 -0.98 -9.06
CA CYS A 106 -1.10 -0.78 -7.76
C CYS A 106 -2.11 -0.07 -6.84
N PRO A 107 -2.40 -0.61 -5.63
CA PRO A 107 -3.38 -0.03 -4.72
C PRO A 107 -2.84 1.27 -4.10
N PHE A 108 -3.66 1.91 -3.26
CA PHE A 108 -3.16 2.98 -2.42
C PHE A 108 -2.07 2.45 -1.49
N LEU A 109 -0.91 3.09 -1.49
CA LEU A 109 0.20 2.74 -0.61
C LEU A 109 0.58 3.94 0.24
N GLU A 110 0.77 3.71 1.52
CA GLU A 110 1.46 4.65 2.41
C GLU A 110 2.87 4.15 2.67
N PHE A 111 3.84 5.06 2.68
CA PHE A 111 5.22 4.65 2.91
C PHE A 111 6.07 5.73 3.56
N THR A 112 7.12 5.30 4.26
CA THR A 112 8.13 6.19 4.86
C THR A 112 9.55 5.69 4.54
N CYS A 113 10.55 6.49 4.87
CA CYS A 113 11.93 6.26 4.44
C CYS A 113 12.89 6.28 5.63
N THR A 114 13.53 5.13 5.92
CA THR A 114 14.44 5.02 7.07
C THR A 114 15.65 5.92 6.95
N ARG A 115 16.14 6.17 5.73
CA ARG A 115 17.18 7.18 5.47
C ARG A 115 16.75 8.59 5.88
N LEU A 116 15.50 8.96 5.64
CA LEU A 116 14.96 10.26 6.06
C LEU A 116 14.76 10.31 7.57
N LEU A 117 14.17 9.26 8.15
CA LEU A 117 13.96 9.14 9.60
C LEU A 117 15.30 9.25 10.35
N ALA A 118 16.31 8.49 9.93
CA ALA A 118 17.66 8.51 10.51
C ALA A 118 18.31 9.91 10.43
N ARG A 119 18.16 10.63 9.31
CA ARG A 119 18.67 12.01 9.16
C ARG A 119 18.03 12.99 10.15
N ARG A 120 16.78 12.76 10.52
CA ARG A 120 16.04 13.60 11.47
C ARG A 120 16.35 13.23 12.91
N ALA A 121 16.46 11.93 13.19
CA ALA A 121 16.73 11.42 14.53
C ALA A 121 18.18 11.65 14.98
N TRP A 122 19.14 11.53 14.05
CA TRP A 122 20.57 11.60 14.35
C TRP A 122 21.28 12.63 13.46
N PRO A 123 20.97 13.93 13.59
CA PRO A 123 21.59 14.97 12.76
C PRO A 123 23.11 15.00 12.95
N GLY A 124 23.83 15.41 11.90
CA GLY A 124 25.30 15.54 11.92
C GLY A 124 26.08 14.26 11.62
N ARG A 125 25.42 13.11 11.41
CA ARG A 125 26.11 11.90 10.95
C ARG A 125 26.70 12.05 9.54
N PHE A 126 27.86 11.42 9.34
CA PHE A 126 28.64 11.49 8.10
C PHE A 126 27.94 10.80 6.91
N LYS A 127 27.35 9.62 7.14
CA LYS A 127 26.65 8.82 6.12
C LYS A 127 25.35 8.24 6.67
N TYR A 128 24.36 8.13 5.79
CA TYR A 128 23.03 7.57 6.06
C TYR A 128 22.63 6.50 5.03
N GLY A 129 23.61 5.85 4.39
CA GLY A 129 23.31 4.63 3.63
C GLY A 129 23.00 3.47 4.58
N LEU A 130 22.37 2.42 4.07
CA LEU A 130 21.95 1.28 4.87
C LEU A 130 23.13 0.65 5.62
N LYS A 131 24.19 0.25 4.90
CA LYS A 131 25.40 -0.33 5.50
C LYS A 131 26.08 0.57 6.54
N PRO A 132 26.39 1.86 6.27
CA PRO A 132 26.93 2.76 7.30
C PRO A 132 26.06 2.95 8.54
N LEU A 133 24.73 2.87 8.42
CA LEU A 133 23.83 2.94 9.57
C LEU A 133 23.79 1.62 10.32
N GLY A 134 23.71 0.49 9.61
CA GLY A 134 23.78 -0.85 10.20
C GLY A 134 25.05 -1.05 11.01
N ASP A 135 26.21 -0.76 10.41
CA ASP A 135 27.52 -0.84 11.08
C ASP A 135 27.56 0.01 12.37
N TRP A 136 27.06 1.24 12.30
CA TRP A 136 27.04 2.14 13.47
C TRP A 136 26.08 1.66 14.57
N LEU A 137 24.98 1.02 14.20
CA LEU A 137 23.99 0.48 15.13
C LEU A 137 24.34 -0.92 15.65
N GLY A 138 25.45 -1.51 15.20
CA GLY A 138 25.84 -2.88 15.52
C GLY A 138 24.92 -3.93 14.91
N ILE A 139 24.33 -3.64 13.74
CA ILE A 139 23.50 -4.59 12.98
C ILE A 139 24.41 -5.22 11.93
N GLU A 140 24.74 -6.50 12.13
CA GLU A 140 25.48 -7.30 11.14
C GLU A 140 24.50 -7.89 10.11
N PHE A 141 24.83 -7.72 8.83
CA PHE A 141 24.04 -8.25 7.73
C PHE A 141 24.88 -8.31 6.45
N LYS A 142 24.57 -9.26 5.56
CA LYS A 142 25.12 -9.30 4.20
C LYS A 142 24.43 -8.24 3.37
N HIS A 143 25.17 -7.20 3.01
CA HIS A 143 24.62 -6.15 2.16
C HIS A 143 24.33 -6.69 0.76
N HIS A 144 23.22 -6.25 0.16
CA HIS A 144 22.74 -6.66 -1.16
C HIS A 144 22.15 -8.08 -1.20
N ASP A 145 21.60 -8.51 -0.08
CA ASP A 145 20.57 -9.55 -0.02
C ASP A 145 19.28 -8.87 0.43
N ALA A 146 18.21 -8.98 -0.35
CA ALA A 146 16.98 -8.21 -0.10
C ALA A 146 16.40 -8.48 1.31
N LEU A 147 16.50 -9.71 1.82
CA LEU A 147 15.97 -10.03 3.15
C LEU A 147 16.81 -9.42 4.25
N GLU A 148 18.13 -9.52 4.13
CA GLU A 148 19.06 -8.91 5.08
C GLU A 148 18.98 -7.38 5.07
N ASP A 149 18.84 -6.77 3.89
CA ASP A 149 18.67 -5.33 3.73
C ASP A 149 17.32 -4.85 4.29
N ALA A 150 16.22 -5.57 4.03
CA ALA A 150 14.89 -5.29 4.61
C ALA A 150 14.89 -5.44 6.14
N ARG A 151 15.54 -6.47 6.69
CA ARG A 151 15.68 -6.68 8.14
C ARG A 151 16.51 -5.56 8.78
N CYS A 152 17.59 -5.13 8.13
CA CYS A 152 18.38 -3.97 8.57
C CYS A 152 17.54 -2.69 8.54
N CYS A 153 16.76 -2.47 7.48
CA CYS A 153 15.82 -1.36 7.34
C CYS A 153 14.81 -1.33 8.50
N ALA A 154 14.16 -2.46 8.80
CA ALA A 154 13.23 -2.58 9.93
C ALA A 154 13.91 -2.23 11.26
N ASN A 155 15.09 -2.78 11.51
CA ASN A 155 15.84 -2.51 12.73
C ASN A 155 16.28 -1.04 12.88
N ILE A 156 16.64 -0.38 11.78
CA ILE A 156 16.90 1.07 11.78
C ILE A 156 15.64 1.83 12.19
N ALA A 157 14.48 1.52 11.60
CA ALA A 157 13.21 2.17 11.96
C ALA A 157 12.88 1.98 13.45
N LEU A 158 13.00 0.75 13.96
CA LEU A 158 12.81 0.42 15.37
C LEU A 158 13.81 1.13 16.28
N ARG A 159 15.06 1.28 15.86
CA ARG A 159 16.07 2.02 16.63
C ARG A 159 15.76 3.50 16.67
N VAL A 160 15.37 4.09 15.55
CA VAL A 160 14.93 5.50 15.49
C VAL A 160 13.73 5.71 16.41
N ALA A 161 12.74 4.82 16.35
CA ALA A 161 11.56 4.83 17.22
C ALA A 161 11.93 4.79 18.70
N ARG A 162 12.79 3.84 19.10
CA ARG A 162 13.29 3.70 20.49
C ARG A 162 14.05 4.93 20.97
N THR A 163 14.97 5.47 20.16
CA THR A 163 15.70 6.69 20.53
C THR A 163 14.82 7.94 20.60
N SER A 164 13.66 7.91 19.93
CA SER A 164 12.69 8.99 19.92
C SER A 164 11.53 8.76 20.90
N ASP A 165 11.57 7.68 21.69
CA ASP A 165 10.51 7.28 22.63
C ASP A 165 9.11 7.33 21.97
N CYS A 166 8.95 6.59 20.87
CA CYS A 166 7.72 6.52 20.08
C CYS A 166 7.34 5.06 19.79
N HIS A 167 6.05 4.73 19.97
CA HIS A 167 5.52 3.37 19.78
C HIS A 167 4.63 3.22 18.54
N ALA A 168 4.29 4.32 17.88
CA ALA A 168 3.51 4.37 16.63
C ALA A 168 4.24 5.20 15.57
N MET A 169 4.08 4.83 14.29
CA MET A 169 4.79 5.47 13.18
C MET A 169 4.36 6.94 12.99
N GLU A 170 3.06 7.22 13.14
CA GLU A 170 2.47 8.55 13.07
C GLU A 170 3.12 9.50 14.09
N THR A 171 3.27 9.02 15.33
CA THR A 171 3.89 9.78 16.42
C THR A 171 5.37 10.03 16.13
N LEU A 172 6.08 9.00 15.64
CA LEU A 172 7.48 9.14 15.27
C LEU A 172 7.67 10.17 14.16
N GLU A 173 6.89 10.09 13.09
CA GLU A 173 6.93 11.03 11.97
C GLU A 173 6.59 12.45 12.42
N GLY A 174 5.59 12.61 13.29
CA GLY A 174 5.27 13.88 13.93
C GLY A 174 6.46 14.48 14.69
N ARG A 175 7.07 13.69 15.59
CA ARG A 175 8.22 14.10 16.42
C ARG A 175 9.44 14.47 15.57
N LEU A 176 9.69 13.71 14.51
CA LEU A 176 10.79 13.96 13.57
C LEU A 176 10.45 15.00 12.49
N ASN A 177 9.25 15.60 12.53
CA ASN A 177 8.75 16.52 11.51
C ASN A 177 8.87 15.94 10.08
N VAL A 178 8.53 14.68 9.91
CA VAL A 178 8.46 14.00 8.63
C VAL A 178 7.00 13.98 8.16
N SER A 179 6.77 14.20 6.87
CA SER A 179 5.50 13.86 6.25
C SER A 179 5.66 12.54 5.50
N ARG A 180 4.76 11.60 5.79
CA ARG A 180 4.65 10.32 5.09
C ARG A 180 4.47 10.51 3.58
N GLY A 181 5.00 9.56 2.82
CA GLY A 181 4.77 9.45 1.38
C GLY A 181 3.53 8.60 1.08
N TYR A 182 3.03 8.73 -0.14
CA TYR A 182 1.97 7.86 -0.62
C TYR A 182 2.03 7.66 -2.13
N TYR A 183 1.44 6.56 -2.59
CA TYR A 183 1.07 6.35 -3.98
C TYR A 183 -0.45 6.29 -4.09
N ARG A 184 -1.04 7.06 -5.01
CA ARG A 184 -2.49 7.08 -5.27
C ARG A 184 -2.76 7.47 -6.71
N ASN A 185 -3.57 6.69 -7.42
CA ASN A 185 -4.07 6.99 -8.77
C ASN A 185 -2.94 7.38 -9.76
N GLY A 186 -1.84 6.62 -9.76
CA GLY A 186 -0.69 6.90 -10.62
C GLY A 186 0.23 8.02 -10.15
N ALA A 187 -0.07 8.69 -9.03
CA ALA A 187 0.75 9.76 -8.48
C ALA A 187 1.50 9.30 -7.22
N ILE A 188 2.82 9.49 -7.21
CA ILE A 188 3.68 9.22 -6.06
C ILE A 188 4.14 10.52 -5.39
N LYS A 189 3.93 10.62 -4.08
CA LYS A 189 4.49 11.67 -3.23
C LYS A 189 5.50 11.04 -2.29
N SER A 190 6.77 11.45 -2.39
CA SER A 190 7.81 10.93 -1.50
C SER A 190 7.72 11.49 -0.08
N PRO A 191 8.16 10.71 0.92
CA PRO A 191 8.40 11.20 2.27
C PRO A 191 9.35 12.38 2.25
N ARG A 192 9.08 13.40 3.05
CA ARG A 192 9.90 14.61 3.11
C ARG A 192 9.94 15.19 4.51
N ALA A 193 11.00 15.92 4.81
CA ALA A 193 11.07 16.76 5.99
C ALA A 193 10.06 17.92 5.83
N ARG A 194 9.20 18.13 6.82
CA ARG A 194 8.43 19.37 6.98
C ARG A 194 9.40 20.47 7.42
N GLY A 195 9.48 21.56 6.65
CA GLY A 195 10.22 22.75 7.04
C GLY A 195 9.50 23.52 8.16
N ARG A 196 10.22 24.36 8.90
CA ARG A 196 9.58 25.55 9.53
C ARG A 196 9.02 26.38 8.38
N SER A 197 7.74 26.72 8.44
CA SER A 197 7.02 27.48 7.42
C SER A 197 7.85 28.66 6.89
N VAL A 198 8.24 28.57 5.62
CA VAL A 198 8.43 29.75 4.77
C VAL A 198 7.44 29.56 3.64
N ARG A 199 6.43 30.43 3.58
CA ARG A 199 5.47 30.49 2.47
C ARG A 199 6.25 30.64 1.16
N SER A 200 6.16 29.66 0.28
CA SER A 200 6.48 29.82 -1.13
C SER A 200 5.21 29.66 -1.94
N GLN A 201 4.91 30.69 -2.73
CA GLN A 201 3.74 30.81 -3.60
C GLN A 201 3.60 29.61 -4.55
N GLU A 202 2.35 29.20 -4.76
CA GLU A 202 1.97 28.29 -5.83
C GLU A 202 2.22 28.95 -7.19
N SER A 203 3.00 28.29 -8.03
CA SER A 203 3.02 28.55 -9.48
C SER A 203 2.16 27.51 -10.18
N SER A 204 1.03 27.95 -10.72
CA SER A 204 0.21 27.27 -11.70
C SER A 204 0.96 27.13 -13.03
N GLY A 205 1.01 25.92 -13.60
CA GLY A 205 1.50 25.68 -14.96
C GLY A 205 1.59 24.19 -15.29
N ALA A 206 0.77 23.72 -16.23
CA ALA A 206 0.75 22.33 -16.69
C ALA A 206 2.04 21.96 -17.45
N SER A 207 2.63 20.83 -17.07
CA SER A 207 3.61 20.06 -17.86
C SER A 207 3.58 18.61 -17.35
N MET A 208 3.08 17.67 -18.16
CA MET A 208 2.94 16.26 -17.79
C MET A 208 3.88 15.41 -18.65
N GLN A 209 5.10 15.23 -18.17
CA GLN A 209 6.02 14.16 -18.51
C GLN A 209 6.98 14.05 -17.34
N THR A 210 7.08 12.88 -16.72
CA THR A 210 8.27 12.48 -15.93
C THR A 210 8.22 10.99 -15.77
N ASP A 211 9.33 10.31 -15.43
CA ASP A 211 9.79 10.02 -14.05
C ASP A 211 10.94 10.93 -13.76
N ARG A 212 11.39 10.73 -12.54
CA ARG A 212 12.70 11.06 -12.06
C ARG A 212 13.19 9.93 -11.13
N TRP A 213 12.84 8.68 -11.43
CA TRP A 213 11.90 7.88 -10.60
C TRP A 213 10.78 8.69 -9.97
N GLY A 214 9.56 8.58 -10.47
CA GLY A 214 8.47 9.56 -10.39
C GLY A 214 7.60 9.64 -11.66
N PHE A 215 7.45 8.54 -12.46
CA PHE A 215 6.93 8.58 -13.86
C PHE A 215 5.40 8.80 -13.90
N PRO A 216 4.89 9.57 -14.87
CA PRO A 216 4.12 8.99 -15.98
C PRO A 216 4.51 9.48 -17.41
N THR A 217 4.57 8.57 -18.41
CA THR A 217 4.55 8.97 -19.85
C THR A 217 3.74 8.12 -20.86
N SER A 218 3.46 6.82 -20.70
CA SER A 218 2.45 6.16 -21.58
C SER A 218 1.88 4.83 -21.08
N ALA A 219 2.53 4.14 -20.13
CA ALA A 219 1.95 2.98 -19.45
C ALA A 219 0.73 3.35 -18.56
N ALA A 220 0.78 4.54 -17.94
CA ALA A 220 -0.32 5.07 -17.12
C ALA A 220 -1.62 5.37 -17.91
N LYS A 221 -1.57 5.38 -19.25
CA LYS A 221 -2.78 5.55 -20.08
C LYS A 221 -3.61 4.27 -20.17
N ARG A 222 -3.02 3.10 -19.91
CA ARG A 222 -3.75 1.81 -19.83
C ARG A 222 -4.36 1.56 -18.45
N ALA A 223 -3.71 2.02 -17.38
CA ALA A 223 -4.19 1.85 -16.00
C ALA A 223 -5.33 2.82 -15.60
N ARG A 224 -6.13 3.33 -16.56
CA ARG A 224 -7.09 4.43 -16.31
C ARG A 224 -8.57 4.10 -16.47
N LYS A 225 -8.93 2.84 -16.61
CA LYS A 225 -10.30 2.40 -16.39
C LYS A 225 -10.26 1.03 -15.75
N ILE A 226 -10.91 0.88 -14.60
CA ILE A 226 -11.44 -0.42 -14.20
C ILE A 226 -12.18 -0.94 -15.43
N ASN A 227 -11.83 -2.15 -15.89
CA ASN A 227 -12.52 -2.76 -17.01
C ASN A 227 -13.87 -3.26 -16.50
N LEU A 228 -14.78 -2.31 -16.23
CA LEU A 228 -16.14 -2.54 -15.74
C LEU A 228 -16.87 -3.60 -16.60
N PRO A 229 -16.71 -3.65 -17.94
CA PRO A 229 -17.21 -4.76 -18.74
C PRO A 229 -16.69 -6.15 -18.33
N ASN A 230 -15.41 -6.31 -17.98
CA ASN A 230 -14.86 -7.60 -17.55
C ASN A 230 -15.31 -7.98 -16.14
N VAL A 231 -15.44 -6.99 -15.25
CA VAL A 231 -16.01 -7.15 -13.91
C VAL A 231 -17.47 -7.61 -13.98
N LEU A 232 -18.26 -6.96 -14.83
CA LEU A 232 -19.66 -7.28 -15.04
C LEU A 232 -19.81 -8.66 -15.72
N ALA A 233 -18.97 -8.96 -16.71
CA ALA A 233 -18.97 -10.26 -17.40
C ALA A 233 -18.56 -11.44 -16.49
N ALA A 234 -17.72 -11.21 -15.48
CA ALA A 234 -17.36 -12.21 -14.48
C ALA A 234 -18.49 -12.41 -13.43
N SER A 235 -19.32 -11.39 -13.20
CA SER A 235 -20.37 -11.41 -12.19
C SER A 235 -21.76 -11.82 -12.68
N ASP A 236 -21.95 -11.99 -13.99
CA ASP A 236 -23.26 -12.36 -14.56
C ASP A 236 -23.74 -13.78 -14.16
N GLN A 237 -22.92 -14.59 -13.47
CA GLN A 237 -23.29 -15.94 -13.05
C GLN A 237 -23.70 -16.08 -11.56
N GLU A 238 -23.37 -15.13 -10.68
CA GLU A 238 -23.77 -15.16 -9.27
C GLU A 238 -24.14 -13.75 -8.79
N LYS A 239 -25.31 -13.60 -8.16
CA LYS A 239 -25.79 -12.35 -7.53
C LYS A 239 -25.53 -12.38 -6.01
N PRO A 240 -24.29 -12.21 -5.57
CA PRO A 240 -23.81 -12.39 -4.18
C PRO A 240 -24.51 -11.50 -3.15
N LEU A 241 -25.02 -10.35 -3.60
CA LEU A 241 -25.58 -9.31 -2.75
C LEU A 241 -27.10 -9.19 -2.98
N GLU A 242 -27.71 -10.19 -3.62
CA GLU A 242 -29.15 -10.20 -3.87
C GLU A 242 -29.93 -10.03 -2.56
N GLY A 243 -30.80 -9.02 -2.54
CA GLY A 243 -31.63 -8.68 -1.38
C GLY A 243 -30.90 -7.99 -0.24
N LYS A 244 -29.63 -7.59 -0.39
CA LYS A 244 -28.87 -6.85 0.62
C LYS A 244 -29.01 -5.34 0.47
N HIS A 245 -29.28 -4.66 1.58
CA HIS A 245 -29.30 -3.20 1.66
C HIS A 245 -27.94 -2.69 2.15
N ILE A 246 -27.25 -1.93 1.29
CA ILE A 246 -25.87 -1.48 1.52
C ILE A 246 -25.82 0.03 1.54
N VAL A 247 -25.31 0.58 2.64
CA VAL A 247 -25.09 2.02 2.78
C VAL A 247 -23.62 2.33 2.52
N MET A 248 -23.35 3.15 1.52
CA MET A 248 -22.00 3.58 1.17
C MET A 248 -21.70 4.96 1.77
N LEU A 249 -20.69 5.05 2.64
CA LEU A 249 -20.25 6.34 3.22
C LEU A 249 -19.23 7.09 2.35
N GLY A 250 -19.01 6.60 1.13
CA GLY A 250 -18.11 7.13 0.10
C GLY A 250 -17.99 6.15 -1.09
N PRO A 251 -17.40 6.58 -2.21
CA PRO A 251 -17.16 5.69 -3.34
C PRO A 251 -16.11 4.63 -2.99
N LEU A 252 -16.16 3.47 -3.63
CA LEU A 252 -15.07 2.49 -3.57
C LEU A 252 -13.82 3.10 -4.22
N GLY A 253 -12.66 2.87 -3.63
CA GLY A 253 -11.38 3.35 -4.13
C GLY A 253 -11.16 3.00 -5.61
N GLY A 254 -10.93 4.04 -6.42
CA GLY A 254 -10.75 3.91 -7.87
C GLY A 254 -12.02 4.10 -8.70
N MET A 255 -13.18 4.26 -8.06
CA MET A 255 -14.46 4.56 -8.69
C MET A 255 -14.99 5.92 -8.23
N ASP A 256 -15.87 6.53 -9.02
CA ASP A 256 -16.79 7.54 -8.50
C ASP A 256 -18.01 6.90 -7.82
N ILE A 257 -18.89 7.74 -7.26
CA ILE A 257 -20.06 7.25 -6.52
C ILE A 257 -21.07 6.56 -7.45
N ASP A 258 -21.20 7.01 -8.70
CA ASP A 258 -22.14 6.45 -9.66
C ASP A 258 -21.65 5.08 -10.15
N GLU A 259 -20.36 4.94 -10.44
CA GLU A 259 -19.68 3.68 -10.78
C GLU A 259 -19.78 2.67 -9.64
N THR A 260 -19.60 3.13 -8.39
CA THR A 260 -19.75 2.29 -7.20
C THR A 260 -21.19 1.76 -7.09
N LEU A 261 -22.19 2.63 -7.26
CA LEU A 261 -23.59 2.25 -7.16
C LEU A 261 -24.01 1.31 -8.30
N GLN A 262 -23.56 1.56 -9.53
CA GLN A 262 -23.82 0.71 -10.69
C GLN A 262 -23.25 -0.70 -10.50
N LEU A 263 -22.02 -0.80 -10.00
CA LEU A 263 -21.41 -2.08 -9.68
C LEU A 263 -22.27 -2.84 -8.65
N LEU A 264 -22.60 -2.22 -7.52
CA LEU A 264 -23.34 -2.92 -6.46
C LEU A 264 -24.75 -3.33 -6.89
N GLN A 265 -25.43 -2.51 -7.68
CA GLN A 265 -26.72 -2.86 -8.29
C GLN A 265 -26.59 -4.06 -9.23
N SER A 266 -25.52 -4.13 -10.03
CA SER A 266 -25.27 -5.30 -10.90
C SER A 266 -25.04 -6.59 -10.10
N LEU A 267 -24.50 -6.49 -8.88
CA LEU A 267 -24.30 -7.60 -7.95
C LEU A 267 -25.57 -8.00 -7.16
N GLY A 268 -26.69 -7.31 -7.40
CA GLY A 268 -27.99 -7.57 -6.77
C GLY A 268 -28.30 -6.77 -5.51
N ALA A 269 -27.44 -5.82 -5.11
CA ALA A 269 -27.65 -5.02 -3.91
C ALA A 269 -28.59 -3.84 -4.14
N THR A 270 -29.36 -3.50 -3.10
CA THR A 270 -30.01 -2.18 -3.00
C THR A 270 -29.07 -1.24 -2.27
N CYS A 271 -28.73 -0.12 -2.90
CA CYS A 271 -27.74 0.81 -2.35
C CYS A 271 -28.36 2.15 -1.95
N SER A 272 -27.90 2.71 -0.84
CA SER A 272 -28.22 4.06 -0.42
C SER A 272 -26.99 4.78 0.11
N THR A 273 -27.09 6.10 0.21
CA THR A 273 -26.08 6.96 0.87
C THR A 273 -26.53 7.43 2.25
N THR A 274 -27.80 7.17 2.59
CA THR A 274 -28.41 7.48 3.89
C THR A 274 -28.49 6.22 4.74
N ILE A 275 -28.03 6.31 5.99
CA ILE A 275 -28.09 5.21 6.94
C ILE A 275 -29.55 5.03 7.38
N THR A 276 -30.10 3.85 7.12
CA THR A 276 -31.46 3.47 7.56
C THR A 276 -31.39 2.22 8.44
N SER A 277 -32.46 1.98 9.21
CA SER A 277 -32.62 0.78 10.04
C SER A 277 -32.75 -0.52 9.22
N GLU A 278 -32.96 -0.40 7.91
CA GLU A 278 -33.10 -1.51 6.96
C GLU A 278 -31.76 -1.93 6.35
N ALA A 279 -30.65 -1.23 6.67
CA ALA A 279 -29.34 -1.55 6.13
C ALA A 279 -28.76 -2.84 6.72
N ASP A 280 -28.33 -3.77 5.88
CA ASP A 280 -27.53 -4.94 6.29
C ASP A 280 -26.08 -4.53 6.56
N TYR A 281 -25.53 -3.66 5.71
CA TYR A 281 -24.12 -3.26 5.73
C TYR A 281 -23.95 -1.74 5.63
N VAL A 282 -23.02 -1.20 6.42
CA VAL A 282 -22.51 0.17 6.26
C VAL A 282 -21.03 0.10 5.92
N VAL A 283 -20.65 0.60 4.76
CA VAL A 283 -19.28 0.53 4.26
C VAL A 283 -18.57 1.87 4.47
N ALA A 284 -17.54 1.86 5.32
CA ALA A 284 -16.77 3.02 5.74
C ALA A 284 -15.71 3.44 4.70
N CYS A 285 -16.10 3.67 3.44
CA CYS A 285 -15.18 4.09 2.39
C CYS A 285 -14.56 5.46 2.72
N GLY A 286 -13.23 5.52 2.84
CA GLY A 286 -12.49 6.74 3.15
C GLY A 286 -12.65 7.28 4.58
N ARG A 287 -13.16 6.45 5.52
CA ARG A 287 -13.38 6.83 6.94
C ARG A 287 -12.94 5.69 7.87
N THR A 288 -12.70 5.99 9.14
CA THR A 288 -12.44 4.93 10.14
C THR A 288 -13.73 4.21 10.51
N LEU A 289 -13.60 2.97 10.99
CA LEU A 289 -14.72 2.18 11.49
C LEU A 289 -15.41 2.86 12.69
N GLU A 290 -14.65 3.51 13.59
CA GLU A 290 -15.26 4.23 14.71
C GLU A 290 -16.09 5.43 14.24
N SER A 291 -15.60 6.16 13.22
CA SER A 291 -16.35 7.28 12.65
C SER A 291 -17.66 6.81 12.01
N ALA A 292 -17.64 5.69 11.29
CA ALA A 292 -18.84 5.12 10.68
C ALA A 292 -19.84 4.61 11.74
N ALA A 293 -19.34 3.95 12.79
CA ALA A 293 -20.17 3.49 13.91
C ALA A 293 -20.82 4.66 14.66
N GLY A 294 -20.10 5.77 14.86
CA GLY A 294 -20.65 7.00 15.45
C GLY A 294 -21.75 7.64 14.60
N MET A 295 -21.65 7.59 13.27
CA MET A 295 -22.70 8.08 12.36
C MET A 295 -23.98 7.23 12.46
N ILE A 296 -23.84 5.90 12.58
CA ILE A 296 -24.99 5.01 12.80
C ILE A 296 -25.67 5.33 14.13
N ALA A 297 -24.88 5.47 15.21
CA ALA A 297 -25.41 5.77 16.54
C ALA A 297 -26.14 7.12 16.61
N SER A 298 -25.73 8.11 15.80
CA SER A 298 -26.35 9.43 15.76
C SER A 298 -27.56 9.53 14.83
N GLN A 299 -27.59 8.77 13.73
CA GLN A 299 -28.67 8.84 12.73
C GLN A 299 -29.80 7.85 13.00
N LEU A 300 -29.54 6.73 13.68
CA LEU A 300 -30.54 5.69 13.98
C LEU A 300 -31.03 5.68 15.43
N ALA A 301 -30.60 6.62 16.27
CA ALA A 301 -31.12 6.74 17.63
C ALA A 301 -32.24 7.79 17.70
N PRO A 302 -33.49 7.38 17.96
CA PRO A 302 -34.40 8.17 18.77
C PRO A 302 -34.05 7.94 20.25
N ALA A 303 -34.25 8.97 21.08
CA ALA A 303 -33.96 8.93 22.51
C ALA A 303 -34.65 7.77 23.29
N ASP A 304 -35.68 7.12 22.71
CA ASP A 304 -36.64 6.30 23.45
C ASP A 304 -36.90 4.87 22.92
N ILE A 305 -36.04 4.27 22.08
CA ILE A 305 -36.27 2.87 21.62
C ILE A 305 -35.56 1.84 22.54
N PRO A 306 -36.30 0.89 23.15
CA PRO A 306 -35.72 -0.17 23.99
C PRO A 306 -34.75 -1.08 23.22
N ALA A 307 -33.68 -1.52 23.88
CA ALA A 307 -32.60 -2.34 23.29
C ALA A 307 -33.09 -3.65 22.62
N THR A 308 -34.25 -4.16 23.02
CA THR A 308 -34.88 -5.38 22.50
C THR A 308 -35.61 -5.20 21.17
N ASN A 309 -35.86 -3.96 20.75
CA ASN A 309 -36.53 -3.61 19.50
C ASN A 309 -35.56 -2.99 18.47
N ARG A 310 -34.25 -3.07 18.73
CA ARG A 310 -33.23 -2.62 17.79
C ARG A 310 -33.11 -3.65 16.65
N PRO A 311 -33.10 -3.23 15.37
CA PRO A 311 -32.96 -4.15 14.26
C PRO A 311 -31.66 -4.97 14.40
N ALA A 312 -31.72 -6.24 13.97
CA ALA A 312 -30.60 -7.16 13.99
C ALA A 312 -29.35 -6.50 13.38
N GLY A 313 -28.23 -6.57 14.11
CA GLY A 313 -27.13 -5.61 14.03
C GLY A 313 -26.61 -5.29 12.63
N ILE A 314 -26.76 -4.02 12.24
CA ILE A 314 -26.10 -3.43 11.07
C ILE A 314 -24.60 -3.69 11.17
N ARG A 315 -24.01 -4.33 10.16
CA ARG A 315 -22.58 -4.63 10.15
C ARG A 315 -21.81 -3.48 9.53
N VAL A 316 -20.95 -2.86 10.33
CA VAL A 316 -20.00 -1.84 9.83
C VAL A 316 -18.80 -2.56 9.24
N LEU A 317 -18.55 -2.32 7.97
CA LEU A 317 -17.43 -2.92 7.24
C LEU A 317 -16.48 -1.82 6.77
N SER A 318 -15.19 -2.11 6.85
CA SER A 318 -14.22 -1.33 6.10
C SER A 318 -14.39 -1.63 4.63
N GLU A 319 -13.91 -0.73 3.77
CA GLU A 319 -13.89 -0.97 2.33
C GLU A 319 -13.26 -2.33 1.98
N ARG A 320 -12.18 -2.70 2.68
CA ARG A 320 -11.51 -3.99 2.55
C ARG A 320 -12.40 -5.18 2.91
N GLN A 321 -13.06 -5.12 4.07
CA GLN A 321 -13.97 -6.18 4.52
C GLN A 321 -15.15 -6.34 3.58
N PHE A 322 -15.63 -5.24 3.01
CA PHE A 322 -16.72 -5.26 2.05
C PHE A 322 -16.31 -5.83 0.68
N ARG A 323 -15.14 -5.44 0.16
CA ARG A 323 -14.58 -5.99 -1.08
C ARG A 323 -14.39 -7.51 -1.01
N ALA A 324 -14.07 -8.04 0.17
CA ALA A 324 -13.96 -9.49 0.40
C ALA A 324 -15.30 -10.26 0.28
N LEU A 325 -16.45 -9.56 0.34
CA LEU A 325 -17.78 -10.16 0.15
C LEU A 325 -18.21 -10.24 -1.32
N LEU A 326 -17.49 -9.59 -2.24
CA LEU A 326 -17.81 -9.60 -3.66
C LEU A 326 -17.24 -10.88 -4.32
N PRO A 327 -17.90 -11.46 -5.34
CA PRO A 327 -17.49 -12.63 -6.10
C PRO A 327 -16.31 -12.24 -7.00
N ALA A 328 -15.17 -12.21 -6.32
CA ALA A 328 -13.80 -12.02 -6.76
C ALA A 328 -12.87 -12.07 -5.52
N GLY A 329 -13.40 -12.11 -4.30
CA GLY A 329 -12.66 -12.34 -3.05
C GLY A 329 -11.97 -13.71 -2.93
N ARG A 330 -12.05 -14.58 -3.94
CA ARG A 330 -11.22 -15.80 -4.07
C ARG A 330 -10.13 -15.70 -5.15
N ASP A 331 -10.24 -14.76 -6.10
CA ASP A 331 -9.29 -14.52 -7.21
C ASP A 331 -9.08 -13.01 -7.40
N ALA A 332 -8.59 -12.34 -6.36
CA ALA A 332 -8.44 -10.88 -6.31
C ALA A 332 -7.22 -10.38 -7.10
N LEU A 333 -7.19 -10.59 -8.42
CA LEU A 333 -6.06 -10.22 -9.30
C LEU A 333 -6.36 -9.20 -10.41
N SER A 334 -7.56 -8.62 -10.48
CA SER A 334 -7.87 -7.70 -11.60
C SER A 334 -8.80 -6.53 -11.28
N TRP A 335 -8.72 -5.97 -10.07
CA TRP A 335 -9.47 -4.78 -9.67
C TRP A 335 -8.58 -3.55 -9.49
#